data_AF-T0Z3P5-F1
#
_entry.id   AF-T0Z3P5-F1
#
_cell.length_a   1.000
_cell.length_b   1.000
_cell.length_c   1.000
_cell.angle_alpha   90.00
_cell.angle_beta   90.00
_cell.angle_gamma   90.00
#
_symmetry.space_group_name_H-M   'P 1'
#
loop_
_entity.id
_entity.type
_entity.pdbx_description
1 polymer ?
#
loop_
_entity_poly.entity_id
_entity_poly.type
_entity_poly.pdbx_seq_one_letter_code
_entity_poly.pdbx_strand_id
1 'polypeptide(L)'
;YLLVEDDEASRAATLALRVHQTLDCRDASRVDIRLDQSNEPCFIEINPLAGLHPVRSDLVILAHARGWSYTDLIGAIIQSALERIREPRPLHERTPHA
;
A
#
# COMPACT_ATOMS: atom_id res chain seq x y z
N TYR A 1 3.86 -16.85 3.95
CA TYR A 1 2.82 -16.25 3.10
C TYR A 1 2.83 -16.96 1.76
N LEU A 2 1.66 -17.21 1.17
CA LEU A 2 1.51 -17.71 -0.19
C LEU A 2 0.91 -16.58 -1.02
N LEU A 3 1.48 -16.35 -2.20
CA LEU A 3 0.90 -15.41 -3.14
C LEU A 3 -0.29 -16.08 -3.85
N VAL A 4 -1.41 -15.36 -3.91
CA VAL A 4 -2.61 -15.75 -4.65
C VAL A 4 -2.85 -14.75 -5.78
N GLU A 5 -3.38 -15.24 -6.90
CA GLU A 5 -3.57 -14.46 -8.14
C GLU A 5 -4.98 -14.66 -8.73
N ASP A 6 -5.94 -15.04 -7.90
CA ASP A 6 -7.34 -15.20 -8.28
C ASP A 6 -8.10 -13.86 -8.33
N ASP A 7 -9.38 -13.94 -8.70
CA ASP A 7 -10.25 -12.77 -8.82
C ASP A 7 -10.43 -12.03 -7.49
N GLU A 8 -10.43 -12.76 -6.38
CA GLU A 8 -10.53 -12.20 -5.02
C GLU A 8 -9.29 -11.37 -4.69
N ALA A 9 -8.10 -11.90 -4.98
CA ALA A 9 -6.83 -11.18 -4.82
C ALA A 9 -6.77 -9.92 -5.69
N SER A 10 -7.25 -9.98 -6.93
CA SER A 10 -7.31 -8.83 -7.84
C SER A 10 -8.23 -7.72 -7.32
N ARG A 11 -9.42 -8.10 -6.83
CA ARG A 11 -10.38 -7.16 -6.23
C ARG A 11 -9.86 -6.56 -4.93
N ALA A 12 -9.19 -7.36 -4.09
CA ALA A 12 -8.54 -6.86 -2.88
C ALA A 12 -7.41 -5.87 -3.20
N ALA A 13 -6.55 -6.16 -4.18
CA ALA A 13 -5.49 -5.25 -4.62
C ALA A 13 -6.05 -3.93 -5.17
N THR A 14 -7.15 -4.00 -5.92
CA THR A 14 -7.86 -2.80 -6.42
C THR A 14 -8.40 -1.96 -5.27
N LEU A 15 -9.02 -2.58 -4.26
CA LEU A 15 -9.49 -1.86 -3.07
C LEU A 15 -8.32 -1.25 -2.28
N ALA A 16 -7.23 -2.00 -2.09
CA ALA A 16 -6.04 -1.52 -1.38
C ALA A 16 -5.45 -0.25 -2.03
N LEU A 17 -5.31 -0.24 -3.37
CA LEU A 17 -4.81 0.91 -4.10
C LEU A 17 -5.75 2.12 -3.98
N ARG A 18 -7.07 1.91 -4.08
CA ARG A 18 -8.06 2.97 -3.89
C ARG A 18 -8.00 3.57 -2.49
N VAL A 19 -7.88 2.75 -1.46
CA VAL A 19 -7.74 3.21 -0.06
C VAL A 19 -6.47 4.05 0.11
N HIS A 20 -5.33 3.56 -0.37
CA HIS A 20 -4.05 4.28 -0.33
C HIS A 20 -4.15 5.68 -0.95
N GLN A 21 -4.74 5.77 -2.14
CA GLN A 21 -4.91 7.03 -2.86
C GLN A 21 -5.92 7.96 -2.18
N THR A 22 -7.04 7.42 -1.71
CA THR A 22 -8.13 8.21 -1.10
C THR A 22 -7.70 8.86 0.21
N LEU A 23 -6.83 8.19 0.98
CA LEU A 23 -6.32 8.69 2.25
C LEU A 23 -5.04 9.54 2.10
N ASP A 24 -4.69 9.95 0.88
CA ASP A 24 -3.46 10.68 0.52
C ASP A 24 -2.19 10.05 1.14
N CYS A 25 -2.16 8.71 1.21
CA CYS A 25 -0.95 8.00 1.59
C CYS A 25 0.10 8.19 0.49
N ARG A 26 1.37 8.11 0.89
CA ARG A 26 2.51 8.43 0.03
C ARG A 26 3.53 7.32 0.11
N ASP A 27 4.22 7.13 -1.00
CA ASP A 27 5.44 6.33 -1.14
C ASP A 27 5.22 4.81 -0.90
N ALA A 28 4.71 4.39 0.27
CA ALA A 28 4.26 3.02 0.53
C ALA A 28 3.23 2.95 1.68
N SER A 29 2.41 1.90 1.67
CA SER A 29 1.57 1.53 2.82
C SER A 29 1.24 0.03 2.79
N ARG A 30 1.00 -0.57 3.95
CA ARG A 30 0.31 -1.88 4.02
C ARG A 30 -1.19 -1.63 4.20
N VAL A 31 -2.03 -2.35 3.45
CA VAL A 31 -3.49 -2.31 3.60
C VAL A 31 -3.97 -3.70 3.97
N ASP A 32 -4.72 -3.79 5.06
CA ASP A 32 -5.28 -5.04 5.55
C ASP A 32 -6.76 -5.09 5.13
N ILE A 33 -7.11 -6.18 4.46
CA ILE A 33 -8.41 -6.41 3.84
C ILE A 33 -8.91 -7.78 4.29
N ARG A 34 -10.22 -7.88 4.52
CA ARG A 34 -10.90 -9.14 4.81
C ARG A 34 -12.08 -9.32 3.87
N LEU A 35 -12.26 -10.54 3.39
CA LEU A 35 -13.44 -10.91 2.62
C LEU A 35 -14.63 -11.15 3.57
N ASP A 36 -15.81 -10.69 3.18
CA ASP A 36 -17.05 -11.00 3.87
C ASP A 36 -17.62 -12.39 3.50
N GLN A 37 -18.86 -12.69 3.89
CA GLN A 37 -19.51 -13.98 3.62
C GLN A 37 -19.83 -14.21 2.13
N SER A 38 -19.77 -13.17 1.30
CA SER A 38 -20.00 -13.20 -0.15
C SER A 38 -18.70 -13.01 -0.94
N ASN A 39 -17.54 -13.18 -0.29
CA ASN A 39 -16.21 -12.95 -0.86
C ASN A 39 -16.00 -11.50 -1.36
N GLU A 40 -16.66 -10.51 -0.73
CA GLU A 40 -16.45 -9.09 -1.01
C GLU A 40 -15.31 -8.50 -0.15
N PRO A 41 -14.27 -7.90 -0.77
CA PRO A 41 -13.20 -7.21 -0.05
C PRO A 41 -13.72 -6.05 0.80
N CYS A 42 -13.43 -6.13 2.10
CA CYS A 42 -13.74 -5.09 3.08
C CYS A 42 -12.44 -4.55 3.68
N PHE A 43 -12.26 -3.23 3.62
CA PHE A 43 -11.12 -2.52 4.22
C PHE A 43 -11.18 -2.61 5.75
N ILE A 44 -10.05 -2.95 6.38
CA ILE A 44 -9.91 -2.97 7.85
C ILE A 44 -9.03 -1.82 8.32
N GLU A 45 -7.78 -1.81 7.87
CA GLU A 45 -6.79 -0.82 8.28
C GLU A 45 -5.77 -0.51 7.18
N ILE A 46 -5.15 0.66 7.28
CA ILE A 46 -4.00 1.05 6.48
C ILE A 46 -2.87 1.48 7.42
N ASN A 47 -1.65 1.07 7.07
CA ASN A 47 -0.42 1.45 7.75
C ASN A 47 0.47 2.22 6.76
N PRO A 48 0.41 3.57 6.75
CA PRO A 48 1.28 4.41 5.90
C PRO A 48 2.75 4.34 6.32
N LEU A 49 3.04 3.88 7.55
CA LEU A 49 4.38 3.59 8.04
C LEU A 49 4.47 2.10 8.39
N ALA A 50 4.31 1.25 7.38
CA ALA A 50 4.44 -0.19 7.56
C ALA A 50 5.86 -0.57 8.02
N GLY A 51 5.99 -1.65 8.79
CA GLY A 51 7.30 -2.17 9.16
C GLY A 51 8.15 -2.53 7.94
N LEU A 52 9.46 -2.36 8.04
CA LEU A 52 10.43 -2.63 6.97
C LEU A 52 11.57 -3.57 7.43
N HIS A 53 11.36 -4.37 8.47
CA HIS A 53 12.37 -5.36 8.86
C HIS A 53 12.55 -6.40 7.73
N PRO A 54 13.78 -6.66 7.24
CA PRO A 54 14.02 -7.45 6.03
C PRO A 54 13.45 -8.88 6.03
N VAL A 55 13.24 -9.45 7.22
CA VAL A 55 12.81 -10.85 7.40
C VAL A 55 11.35 -10.98 7.86
N ARG A 56 10.84 -10.03 8.65
CA ARG A 56 9.61 -10.24 9.45
C ARG A 56 8.51 -9.23 9.22
N SER A 57 8.75 -8.19 8.42
CA SER A 57 7.73 -7.19 8.15
C SER A 57 6.91 -7.55 6.92
N ASP A 58 5.59 -7.48 7.04
CA ASP A 58 4.67 -7.95 6.01
C ASP A 58 4.88 -7.28 4.67
N LEU A 59 5.14 -5.96 4.62
CA LEU A 59 5.38 -5.25 3.37
C LEU A 59 6.61 -5.83 2.62
N VAL A 60 7.66 -6.18 3.35
CA VAL A 60 8.85 -6.82 2.78
C VAL A 60 8.54 -8.24 2.32
N ILE A 61 7.79 -9.01 3.11
CA ILE A 61 7.42 -10.37 2.76
C ILE A 61 6.54 -10.40 1.50
N LEU A 62 5.59 -9.46 1.37
CA LEU A 62 4.76 -9.30 0.18
C LEU A 62 5.61 -8.92 -1.06
N ALA A 63 6.58 -8.03 -0.90
CA ALA A 63 7.50 -7.66 -1.97
C ALA A 63 8.34 -8.87 -2.43
N HIS A 64 8.89 -9.65 -1.48
CA HIS A 64 9.63 -10.88 -1.78
C HIS A 64 8.77 -11.91 -2.51
N ALA A 65 7.51 -12.08 -2.08
CA ALA A 65 6.55 -12.97 -2.74
C ALA A 65 6.26 -12.54 -4.20
N ARG A 66 6.47 -11.26 -4.52
CA ARG A 66 6.38 -10.69 -5.88
C ARG A 66 7.74 -10.60 -6.60
N GLY A 67 8.76 -11.26 -6.08
CA GLY A 67 10.09 -11.34 -6.70
C GLY A 67 10.97 -10.12 -6.50
N TRP A 68 10.57 -9.15 -5.68
CA TRP A 68 11.39 -7.99 -5.35
C TRP A 68 12.38 -8.35 -4.26
N SER A 69 13.62 -7.89 -4.35
CA SER A 69 14.54 -7.92 -3.22
C SER A 69 14.16 -6.84 -2.19
N TYR A 70 14.74 -6.92 -0.99
CA TYR A 70 14.61 -5.84 0.00
C TYR A 70 15.11 -4.50 -0.57
N THR A 71 16.24 -4.52 -1.29
CA THR A 71 16.82 -3.31 -1.89
C THR A 71 15.92 -2.72 -2.96
N ASP A 72 15.24 -3.54 -3.76
CA ASP A 72 14.29 -3.06 -4.78
C ASP A 72 13.12 -2.32 -4.14
N LEU A 73 12.55 -2.88 -3.06
CA LEU A 73 11.48 -2.24 -2.31
C LEU A 73 11.93 -0.90 -1.72
N ILE A 74 13.06 -0.87 -1.02
CA ILE A 74 13.58 0.38 -0.43
C ILE A 74 13.91 1.41 -1.52
N GLY A 75 14.51 0.97 -2.63
CA GLY A 75 14.82 1.80 -3.78
C GLY A 75 13.56 2.44 -4.39
N ALA A 76 12.48 1.67 -4.56
CA ALA A 76 11.20 2.17 -5.08
C ALA A 76 10.57 3.21 -4.15
N ILE A 77 10.59 2.98 -2.83
CA ILE A 77 10.08 3.93 -1.83
C ILE A 77 10.85 5.26 -1.90
N ILE A 78 12.19 5.19 -1.94
CA ILE A 78 13.05 6.38 -2.03
C ILE A 78 12.82 7.11 -3.35
N GLN A 79 12.74 6.38 -4.46
CA GLN A 79 12.49 6.95 -5.78
C GLN A 79 11.14 7.69 -5.82
N SER A 80 10.07 7.08 -5.29
CA SER A 80 8.76 7.73 -5.18
C SER A 80 8.82 9.02 -4.34
N ALA A 81 9.53 9.00 -3.21
CA ALA A 81 9.70 10.19 -2.38
C ALA A 81 10.50 11.30 -3.09
N LEU A 82 11.53 10.96 -3.86
CA LEU A 82 12.32 11.92 -4.65
C LEU A 82 11.49 12.58 -5.74
N GLU A 83 10.68 11.82 -6.47
CA GLU A 83 9.75 12.34 -7.48
C GLU A 83 8.75 13.33 -6.87
N ARG A 84 8.15 12.96 -5.73
CA ARG A 84 7.22 13.82 -5.00
C ARG A 84 7.85 15.13 -4.51
N ILE A 85 9.12 15.12 -4.13
CA ILE A 85 9.82 16.33 -3.68
C ILE A 85 10.15 17.26 -4.86
N ARG A 86 10.43 16.70 -6.04
CA ARG A 86 10.68 17.47 -7.27
C ARG A 86 9.42 18.12 -7.82
N GLU A 87 8.28 17.43 -7.71
CA GLU A 87 6.97 17.90 -8.14
C GLU A 87 6.01 17.96 -6.95
N PRO A 88 6.20 18.93 -6.03
CA PRO A 88 5.36 19.03 -4.86
C PRO A 88 3.92 19.33 -5.30
N ARG A 89 3.01 18.39 -5.03
CA ARG A 89 1.57 18.63 -5.19
C ARG A 89 1.19 19.81 -4.28
N PRO A 90 0.45 20.82 -4.78
CA PRO A 90 -0.05 21.88 -3.91
C PRO A 90 -0.79 21.28 -2.73
N LEU A 91 -0.53 21.82 -1.53
CA LEU A 91 -1.25 21.45 -0.33
C LEU A 91 -2.75 21.58 -0.64
N HIS A 92 -3.52 20.50 -0.47
CA HIS A 92 -4.98 20.62 -0.49
C HIS A 92 -5.35 21.62 0.59
N GLU A 93 -6.00 22.73 0.20
CA GLU A 93 -6.66 23.59 1.17
C GLU A 93 -7.61 22.69 1.97
N ARG A 94 -7.40 22.60 3.28
CA ARG A 94 -8.33 21.88 4.14
C ARG A 94 -9.65 22.63 4.04
N THR A 95 -10.62 22.11 3.31
CA THR A 95 -12.00 22.58 3.41
C THR A 95 -12.37 22.47 4.89
N PRO A 96 -12.73 23.56 5.58
CA PRO A 96 -13.21 23.46 6.94
C PRO A 96 -14.41 22.52 6.93
N HIS A 97 -14.36 21.43 7.69
CA HIS A 97 -15.56 20.64 7.92
C HIS A 97 -16.54 21.55 8.66
N ALA A 98 -17.65 21.87 7.98
CA ALA A 98 -18.79 22.59 8.53
C ALA A 98 -19.55 21.73 9.55
#